data_AF-A0A9D7TVF5-F1
#
_entry.id   AF-A0A9D7TVF5-F1
#
_cell.length_a   1.000
_cell.length_b   1.000
_cell.length_c   1.000
_cell.angle_alpha   90.00
_cell.angle_beta   90.00
_cell.angle_gamma   90.00
#
_symmetry.space_group_name_H-M   'P 1'
#
loop_
_entity.id
_entity.type
_entity.pdbx_description
1 polymer ?
#
loop_
_entity_poly.entity_id
_entity_poly.type
_entity_poly.pdbx_seq_one_letter_code
_entity_poly.pdbx_strand_id
1 'polypeptide(L)'
;MNKNEKIEKLIEQSLNSFDNTARATPKPYLLTRLNTRLQSNNSGWDTALRFLSKPIVAAVCICLVVTVNAVVLVNNINVNKSTADEQYSDEEYNTSVAVLNELENIEP
;
A
#
# COMPACT_ATOMS: atom_id res chain seq x y z
N MET A 1 -24.72 2.97 -80.33
CA MET A 1 -23.95 3.35 -79.13
C MET A 1 -22.92 2.27 -78.88
N ASN A 2 -21.64 2.63 -78.87
CA ASN A 2 -20.55 1.66 -78.87
C ASN A 2 -20.39 1.04 -77.46
N LYS A 3 -19.96 -0.23 -77.39
CA LYS A 3 -19.86 -0.95 -76.11
C LYS A 3 -18.91 -0.26 -75.12
N ASN A 4 -17.89 0.41 -75.66
CA ASN A 4 -16.86 1.14 -74.92
C ASN A 4 -17.41 2.40 -74.23
N GLU A 5 -18.24 3.20 -74.92
CA GLU A 5 -18.90 4.38 -74.31
C GLU A 5 -19.78 4.00 -73.11
N LYS A 6 -20.41 2.82 -73.17
CA LYS A 6 -21.27 2.33 -72.09
C LYS A 6 -20.46 1.98 -70.85
N ILE A 7 -19.24 1.45 -71.03
CA ILE A 7 -18.32 1.12 -69.94
C ILE A 7 -17.77 2.40 -69.30
N GLU A 8 -17.33 3.35 -70.10
CA GLU A 8 -16.85 4.66 -69.61
C GLU A 8 -17.92 5.37 -68.78
N LYS A 9 -19.17 5.37 -69.25
CA LYS A 9 -20.30 5.97 -68.51
C LYS A 9 -20.56 5.28 -67.17
N LEU A 10 -20.41 3.96 -67.08
CA LEU A 10 -20.59 3.20 -65.84
C LEU A 10 -19.44 3.44 -64.84
N ILE A 11 -18.22 3.60 -65.35
CA ILE A 11 -17.04 3.96 -64.54
C ILE A 11 -17.23 5.36 -63.96
N GLU A 12 -17.59 6.33 -64.80
CA GLU A 12 -17.86 7.72 -64.41
C GLU A 12 -18.99 7.79 -63.37
N GLN A 13 -20.06 7.01 -63.56
CA GLN A 13 -21.19 6.95 -62.63
C GLN A 13 -20.82 6.28 -61.30
N SER A 14 -19.91 5.30 -61.33
CA SER A 14 -19.38 4.67 -60.11
C SER A 14 -18.47 5.63 -59.35
N LEU A 15 -17.57 6.35 -60.03
CA LEU A 15 -16.72 7.36 -59.40
C LEU A 15 -17.53 8.52 -58.80
N ASN A 16 -18.53 9.03 -59.53
CA ASN A 16 -19.44 10.06 -59.01
C ASN A 16 -20.34 9.55 -57.86
N SER A 17 -20.50 8.23 -57.68
CA SER A 17 -21.22 7.68 -56.53
C SER A 17 -20.42 7.73 -55.22
N PHE A 18 -19.09 7.94 -55.29
CA PHE A 18 -18.21 8.05 -54.13
C PHE A 18 -18.01 9.49 -53.63
N ASP A 19 -18.63 10.49 -54.26
CA ASP A 19 -18.36 11.93 -54.06
C ASP A 19 -18.74 12.46 -52.65
N ASN A 20 -19.45 11.67 -51.85
CA ASN A 20 -19.72 11.94 -50.43
C ASN A 20 -18.95 11.04 -49.47
N THR A 21 -17.94 10.31 -49.94
CA THR A 21 -17.09 9.46 -49.09
C THR A 21 -16.06 10.33 -48.38
N ALA A 22 -16.50 11.04 -47.35
CA ALA A 22 -15.59 11.68 -46.42
C ALA A 22 -14.73 10.59 -45.75
N ARG A 23 -13.42 10.85 -45.62
CA ARG A 23 -12.51 10.01 -44.86
C ARG A 23 -13.12 9.78 -43.47
N ALA A 24 -13.40 8.52 -43.11
CA ALA A 24 -14.00 8.20 -41.83
C ALA A 24 -13.14 8.78 -40.71
N THR A 25 -13.63 9.83 -40.04
CA THR A 25 -12.93 10.41 -38.91
C THR A 25 -13.05 9.43 -37.75
N PRO A 26 -11.98 9.20 -36.99
CA PRO A 26 -12.05 8.33 -35.83
C PRO A 26 -13.14 8.86 -34.89
N LYS A 27 -13.99 7.96 -34.41
CA LYS A 27 -15.04 8.28 -33.44
C LYS A 27 -14.39 9.02 -32.26
N PRO A 28 -14.98 10.11 -31.74
CA PRO A 28 -14.44 10.80 -30.57
C PRO A 28 -14.19 9.80 -29.42
N TYR A 29 -13.11 9.99 -28.67
CA TYR A 29 -12.66 9.15 -27.55
C TYR A 29 -12.05 7.77 -27.88
N LEU A 30 -11.78 7.46 -29.15
CA LEU A 30 -11.09 6.21 -29.52
C LEU A 30 -9.71 6.10 -28.85
N LEU A 31 -8.93 7.19 -28.85
CA LEU A 31 -7.61 7.27 -28.19
C LEU A 31 -7.71 7.07 -26.67
N THR A 32 -8.70 7.67 -26.02
CA THR A 32 -8.92 7.50 -24.58
C THR A 32 -9.18 6.04 -24.23
N ARG A 33 -10.05 5.36 -24.99
CA ARG A 33 -10.37 3.94 -24.78
C ARG A 33 -9.14 3.04 -24.97
N LEU A 34 -8.32 3.36 -25.97
CA LEU A 34 -7.05 2.68 -26.25
C LEU A 34 -6.08 2.83 -25.08
N ASN A 35 -5.87 4.06 -24.62
CA ASN A 35 -4.99 4.37 -23.50
C ASN A 35 -5.44 3.71 -22.20
N THR A 36 -6.75 3.69 -21.89
CA THR A 36 -7.25 2.97 -20.71
C THR A 36 -7.00 1.48 -20.77
N ARG A 37 -7.11 0.85 -21.95
CA ARG A 37 -6.80 -0.58 -22.11
C ARG A 37 -5.31 -0.86 -21.96
N LEU A 38 -4.47 0.01 -22.52
CA LEU A 38 -3.01 -0.07 -22.40
C LEU A 38 -2.54 0.11 -20.95
N GLN A 39 -3.08 1.09 -20.22
CA GLN A 39 -2.76 1.31 -18.81
C GLN A 39 -3.29 0.20 -17.88
N SER A 40 -4.44 -0.39 -18.18
CA SER A 40 -5.01 -1.49 -17.39
C SER A 40 -4.16 -2.77 -17.38
N ASN A 41 -3.14 -2.87 -18.25
CA ASN A 41 -2.26 -4.03 -18.33
C ASN A 41 -1.20 -4.09 -17.21
N ASN A 42 -1.14 -3.10 -16.32
CA ASN A 42 -0.30 -3.11 -15.11
C ASN A 42 -1.02 -3.70 -13.88
N SER A 43 -1.84 -4.72 -14.10
CA SER A 43 -2.76 -5.32 -13.11
C SER A 43 -2.10 -5.75 -11.80
N GLY A 44 -0.83 -6.18 -11.83
CA GLY A 44 -0.10 -6.62 -10.63
C GLY A 44 0.24 -5.49 -9.66
N TRP A 45 0.77 -4.36 -10.17
CA TRP A 45 1.11 -3.20 -9.35
C TRP A 45 -0.14 -2.45 -8.87
N ASP A 46 -1.16 -2.35 -9.72
CA ASP A 46 -2.43 -1.71 -9.37
C ASP A 46 -3.15 -2.48 -8.26
N THR A 47 -3.09 -3.81 -8.29
CA THR A 47 -3.61 -4.65 -7.21
C THR A 47 -2.84 -4.42 -5.91
N ALA A 48 -1.50 -4.38 -5.95
CA ALA A 48 -0.68 -4.11 -4.77
C ALA A 48 -0.95 -2.71 -4.18
N LEU A 49 -1.06 -1.67 -5.01
CA LEU A 49 -1.43 -0.30 -4.58
C LEU A 49 -2.85 -0.25 -4.01
N ARG A 50 -3.79 -1.01 -4.59
CA ARG A 50 -5.16 -1.12 -4.10
C ARG A 50 -5.24 -1.86 -2.76
N PHE A 51 -4.33 -2.78 -2.48
CA PHE A 51 -4.18 -3.38 -1.16
C PHE A 51 -3.59 -2.39 -0.17
N LEU A 52 -2.56 -1.63 -0.55
CA LEU A 52 -1.91 -0.65 0.33
C LEU A 52 -2.82 0.53 0.71
N SER A 53 -3.76 0.89 -0.16
CA SER A 53 -4.75 1.94 0.07
C SER A 53 -5.92 1.53 0.98
N LYS A 54 -5.99 0.27 1.43
CA LYS A 54 -6.98 -0.14 2.43
C LYS A 54 -6.51 0.23 3.85
N PRO A 55 -7.33 0.95 4.65
CA PRO A 55 -6.95 1.38 6.00
C PRO A 55 -6.62 0.20 6.94
N ILE A 56 -7.23 -0.97 6.71
CA ILE A 56 -6.92 -2.20 7.44
C ILE A 56 -5.48 -2.67 7.21
N VAL A 57 -4.94 -2.54 5.99
CA VAL A 57 -3.58 -3.00 5.68
C VAL A 57 -2.55 -2.13 6.39
N ALA A 58 -2.78 -0.81 6.45
CA ALA A 58 -1.95 0.11 7.23
C ALA A 58 -1.97 -0.25 8.73
N ALA A 59 -3.16 -0.53 9.30
CA ALA A 59 -3.29 -0.91 10.71
C ALA A 59 -2.54 -2.23 11.03
N VAL A 60 -2.63 -3.23 10.15
CA VAL A 60 -1.91 -4.50 10.31
C VAL A 60 -0.39 -4.30 10.21
N CYS A 61 0.08 -3.49 9.26
CA CYS A 61 1.51 -3.15 9.16
C CYS A 61 2.03 -2.48 10.44
N ILE A 62 1.31 -1.49 10.97
CA ILE A 62 1.69 -0.81 12.22
C ILE A 62 1.70 -1.80 13.38
N CYS A 63 0.67 -2.65 13.50
CA CYS A 63 0.59 -3.67 14.53
C CYS A 63 1.77 -4.66 14.45
N LEU A 64 2.16 -5.07 13.24
CA LEU A 64 3.31 -5.94 12.99
C LEU A 64 4.61 -5.28 13.45
N VAL A 65 4.83 -4.00 13.11
CA VAL A 65 6.02 -3.27 13.55
C VAL A 65 6.08 -3.18 15.08
N VAL A 66 4.95 -2.90 15.74
CA VAL A 66 4.87 -2.84 17.20
C VAL A 66 5.14 -4.21 17.83
N THR A 67 4.56 -5.28 17.30
CA THR A 67 4.76 -6.64 17.84
C THR A 67 6.19 -7.13 17.68
N VAL A 68 6.83 -6.90 16.52
CA VAL A 68 8.25 -7.25 16.33
C VAL A 68 9.12 -6.53 17.36
N ASN A 69 8.93 -5.23 17.54
CA ASN A 69 9.68 -4.46 18.53
C ASN A 69 9.41 -4.94 19.97
N ALA A 70 8.15 -5.25 20.31
CA ALA A 70 7.80 -5.79 21.61
C ALA A 70 8.45 -7.15 21.88
N VAL A 71 8.50 -8.04 20.89
CA VAL A 71 9.17 -9.35 21.00
C VAL A 71 10.67 -9.19 21.23
N VAL A 72 11.31 -8.29 20.48
CA VAL A 72 12.75 -7.99 20.67
C VAL A 72 12.98 -7.48 22.08
N LEU A 73 12.14 -6.57 22.59
CA LEU A 73 12.26 -6.04 23.94
C LEU A 73 12.10 -7.14 25.00
N VAL A 74 11.07 -7.99 24.89
CA VAL A 74 10.84 -9.09 25.83
C VAL A 74 12.01 -10.08 25.83
N ASN A 75 12.55 -10.41 24.66
CA ASN A 75 13.71 -11.29 24.56
C ASN A 75 14.94 -10.67 25.23
N ASN A 76 15.18 -9.37 25.06
CA ASN A 76 16.27 -8.67 25.74
C ASN A 76 16.04 -8.61 27.27
N ILE A 77 14.82 -8.36 27.73
CA ILE A 77 14.49 -8.36 29.17
C ILE A 77 14.68 -9.76 29.77
N ASN A 78 14.26 -10.82 29.09
CA ASN A 78 14.42 -12.19 29.58
C ASN A 78 15.89 -12.63 29.66
N VAL A 79 16.72 -12.18 28.69
CA VAL A 79 18.17 -12.41 28.72
C VAL A 79 18.83 -11.66 29.88
N ASN A 80 18.40 -10.42 30.15
CA ASN A 80 18.92 -9.60 31.25
C ASN A 80 18.35 -10.01 32.63
N LYS A 81 17.14 -10.58 32.70
CA LYS A 81 16.55 -11.11 33.94
C LYS A 81 17.32 -12.31 34.48
N SER A 82 18.01 -13.06 33.62
CA SER A 82 18.89 -14.14 34.07
C SER A 82 20.17 -13.63 34.76
N THR A 83 20.44 -12.32 34.72
CA THR A 83 21.58 -11.65 35.37
C THR A 83 21.16 -10.46 36.25
N ALA A 84 19.86 -10.24 36.49
CA ALA A 84 19.36 -9.07 37.21
C ALA A 84 18.22 -9.40 38.20
N ASP A 85 18.35 -10.52 38.92
CA ASP A 85 17.84 -10.57 40.30
C ASP A 85 18.82 -9.81 41.21
N GLU A 86 19.07 -8.52 40.92
CA GLU A 86 19.56 -7.57 41.91
C GLU A 86 18.38 -6.73 42.37
N GLN A 87 17.76 -7.29 43.40
CA GLN A 87 16.87 -6.71 44.39
C GLN A 87 17.32 -5.29 44.79
N TYR A 88 16.77 -4.26 44.14
CA TYR A 88 16.87 -2.87 44.58
C TYR A 88 15.51 -2.17 44.47
N SER A 89 14.78 -2.09 45.58
CA SER A 89 14.00 -0.89 45.98
C SER A 89 13.08 -1.04 47.20
N ASP A 90 12.94 -2.21 47.82
CA ASP A 90 12.05 -2.35 49.01
C ASP A 90 12.82 -2.52 50.34
N GLU A 91 14.07 -2.97 50.32
CA GLU A 91 14.83 -3.26 51.54
C GLU A 91 15.55 -2.02 52.11
N GLU A 92 15.92 -1.06 51.27
CA GLU A 92 16.67 0.15 51.68
C GLU A 92 15.79 1.17 52.43
N TYR A 93 14.47 1.20 52.15
CA TYR A 93 13.54 2.01 52.94
C TYR A 93 13.27 1.39 54.32
N ASN A 94 13.24 0.05 54.40
CA ASN A 94 12.92 -0.66 55.63
C ASN A 94 14.08 -0.65 56.64
N THR A 95 15.33 -0.69 56.17
CA THR A 95 16.52 -0.60 57.04
C THR A 95 16.65 0.76 57.70
N SER A 96 16.29 1.85 57.01
CA SER A 96 16.33 3.19 57.60
C SER A 96 15.34 3.34 58.77
N VAL A 97 14.12 2.79 58.64
CA VAL A 97 13.11 2.82 59.72
C VAL A 97 13.49 1.89 60.87
N ALA A 98 14.06 0.72 60.58
CA ALA A 98 14.53 -0.21 61.59
C ALA A 98 15.68 0.39 62.44
N VAL A 99 16.66 1.05 61.80
CA VAL A 99 17.77 1.70 62.50
C VAL A 99 17.30 2.88 63.37
N LEU A 100 16.30 3.64 62.91
CA LEU A 100 15.70 4.73 63.70
C LEU A 100 14.97 4.20 64.94
N ASN A 101 14.23 3.10 64.82
CA ASN A 101 13.51 2.49 65.93
C ASN A 101 14.47 1.82 66.95
N GLU A 102 15.60 1.29 66.48
CA GLU A 102 16.64 0.75 67.35
C GLU A 102 17.40 1.84 68.10
N LEU A 103 17.62 3.02 67.49
CA LEU A 103 18.19 4.21 68.16
C LEU A 103 17.26 4.81 69.22
N GLU A 104 15.95 4.79 69.02
CA GLU A 104 14.96 5.30 69.97
C GLU A 104 14.78 4.35 71.18
N ASN A 105 15.05 3.06 71.01
CA ASN A 105 14.92 2.03 72.05
C ASN A 105 16.23 1.77 72.83
N ILE A 106 17.24 2.64 72.71
CA ILE A 106 18.47 2.63 73.52
C ILE A 106 18.39 3.77 74.54
N GLU A 107 17.48 3.64 75.50
CA GLU A 107 17.59 4.28 76.82
C GLU A 107 17.51 3.15 77.88
N PRO A 108 18.26 3.25 79.00
CA PRO A 108 18.59 2.12 79.87
C PRO A 108 17.41 1.44 80.58
#